data_AF-A0A952U4C2-F1
#
_entry.id   AF-A0A952U4C2-F1
#
_cell.length_a   1.000
_cell.length_b   1.000
_cell.length_c   1.000
_cell.angle_alpha   90.00
_cell.angle_beta   90.00
_cell.angle_gamma   90.00
#
_symmetry.space_group_name_H-M   'P 1'
#
loop_
_entity.id
_entity.type
_entity.pdbx_description
1 polymer ?
#
loop_
_entity_poly.entity_id
_entity_poly.type
_entity_poly.pdbx_seq_one_letter_code
_entity_poly.pdbx_strand_id
1 'polypeptide(L)'
;MTVLLDNAVMVAERKSYSLNELSDEVARLLKDRGLMNIQHDQRVSAAPDKRTIRYYTTLGLLDRPNIEGRQAKYGDRHVMQLVAIKALQSVALPLSEIQSMLYGLTEDELDHVIDNVAESIRVKQKLFKKETFKTTRWRELVIEPGLKLVVEDDWQSEMEESLLFDRLKAALDLLKKAGSDGGSVDERDDE
;
A
#
# COMPACT_ATOMS: atom_id res chain seq x y z
N MET A 1 -42.47 7.82 44.08
CA MET A 1 -41.11 7.46 44.53
C MET A 1 -40.18 7.70 43.35
N THR A 2 -39.58 8.89 43.29
CA THR A 2 -38.77 9.33 42.17
C THR A 2 -37.36 8.79 42.38
N VAL A 3 -36.94 7.85 41.55
CA VAL A 3 -35.58 7.31 41.59
C VAL A 3 -34.69 8.25 40.78
N LEU A 4 -33.90 9.06 41.49
CA LEU A 4 -32.76 9.76 40.92
C LEU A 4 -31.67 8.71 40.68
N LEU A 5 -31.38 8.43 39.41
CA LEU A 5 -30.18 7.69 39.02
C LEU A 5 -29.04 8.69 38.94
N ASP A 6 -28.13 8.61 39.90
CA ASP A 6 -26.83 9.28 39.86
C ASP A 6 -26.08 8.84 38.59
N ASN A 7 -26.05 9.74 37.60
CA ASN A 7 -25.20 9.60 36.42
C ASN A 7 -23.75 9.83 36.86
N ALA A 8 -23.08 8.76 37.26
CA ALA A 8 -21.62 8.73 37.37
C ALA A 8 -21.01 8.82 35.96
N VAL A 9 -20.64 10.04 35.56
CA VAL A 9 -19.82 10.27 34.36
C VAL A 9 -18.44 9.68 34.63
N MET A 10 -18.08 8.60 33.91
CA MET A 10 -16.70 8.12 33.80
C MET A 10 -15.87 9.21 33.12
N VAL A 11 -15.24 10.08 33.90
CA VAL A 11 -14.26 11.05 33.39
C VAL A 11 -12.95 10.30 33.20
N ALA A 12 -12.78 9.67 32.04
CA ALA A 12 -11.44 9.32 31.58
C ALA A 12 -10.63 10.62 31.56
N GLU A 13 -9.45 10.60 32.18
CA GLU A 13 -8.55 11.74 32.27
C GLU A 13 -8.22 12.21 30.84
N ARG A 14 -8.88 13.28 30.37
CA ARG A 14 -8.72 13.76 28.99
C ARG A 14 -7.32 14.30 28.84
N LYS A 15 -6.47 13.60 28.09
CA LYS A 15 -5.11 14.06 27.82
C LYS A 15 -5.18 15.34 27.00
N SER A 16 -4.38 16.32 27.41
CA SER A 16 -4.22 17.58 26.68
C SER A 16 -2.82 17.61 26.07
N TYR A 17 -2.75 17.87 24.77
CA TYR A 17 -1.52 17.98 24.02
C TYR A 17 -1.30 19.45 23.62
N SER A 18 -0.05 19.89 23.68
CA SER A 18 0.42 21.02 22.87
C SER A 18 0.48 20.62 21.39
N LEU A 19 0.67 21.59 20.50
CA LEU A 19 0.79 21.34 19.07
C LEU A 19 1.95 20.37 18.72
N ASN A 20 3.05 20.40 19.49
CA ASN A 20 4.19 19.49 19.32
C ASN A 20 3.78 18.07 19.73
N GLU A 21 3.29 17.93 20.96
CA GLU A 21 2.93 16.63 21.53
C GLU A 21 1.82 15.97 20.71
N LEU A 22 0.90 16.77 20.13
CA LEU A 22 -0.11 16.27 19.21
C LEU A 22 0.52 15.66 17.94
N SER A 23 1.49 16.35 17.35
CA SER A 23 2.19 15.87 16.16
C SER A 23 2.97 14.58 16.47
N ASP A 24 3.66 14.53 17.60
CA ASP A 24 4.43 13.37 18.06
C ASP A 24 3.51 12.17 18.35
N GLU A 25 2.36 12.42 18.97
CA GLU A 25 1.38 11.38 19.29
C GLU A 25 0.72 10.81 18.03
N VAL A 26 0.37 11.68 17.06
CA VAL A 26 -0.10 11.25 15.74
C VAL A 26 0.97 10.43 15.02
N ALA A 27 2.23 10.84 15.11
CA ALA A 27 3.35 10.08 14.55
C ALA A 27 3.40 8.66 15.13
N ARG A 28 3.33 8.56 16.46
CA ARG A 28 3.34 7.27 17.17
C ARG A 28 2.23 6.35 16.69
N LEU A 29 0.98 6.83 16.65
CA LEU A 29 -0.15 6.01 16.22
C LEU A 29 -0.09 5.61 14.75
N LEU A 30 0.34 6.51 13.86
CA LEU A 30 0.55 6.17 12.45
C LEU A 30 1.61 5.09 12.29
N LYS A 31 2.66 5.10 13.12
CA LYS A 31 3.69 4.05 13.11
C LYS A 31 3.12 2.71 13.57
N ASP A 32 2.41 2.72 14.70
CA ASP A 32 1.86 1.50 15.31
C ASP A 32 0.83 0.82 14.39
N ARG A 33 0.06 1.61 13.65
CA ARG A 33 -0.92 1.11 12.65
C ARG A 33 -0.31 0.80 11.29
N GLY A 34 1.01 0.98 11.10
CA GLY A 34 1.69 0.72 9.81
C GLY A 34 1.37 1.75 8.71
N LEU A 35 0.85 2.92 9.08
CA LEU A 35 0.43 4.00 8.18
C LEU A 35 1.53 5.05 7.91
N MET A 36 2.70 4.93 8.56
CA MET A 36 3.82 5.87 8.44
C MET A 36 4.44 5.99 7.03
N ASN A 37 4.37 4.95 6.20
CA ASN A 37 5.22 4.80 5.02
C ASN A 37 4.49 4.92 3.67
N ILE A 38 3.28 5.47 3.65
CA ILE A 38 2.42 5.37 2.45
C ILE A 38 2.64 6.52 1.46
N GLN A 39 3.32 7.61 1.86
CA GLN A 39 3.80 8.64 0.93
C GLN A 39 5.28 8.41 0.65
N HIS A 40 5.59 7.93 -0.55
CA HIS A 40 6.93 7.59 -1.05
C HIS A 40 7.89 8.79 -1.23
N ASP A 41 7.56 9.98 -0.73
CA ASP A 41 8.40 11.16 -0.87
C ASP A 41 9.13 11.46 0.44
N GLN A 42 10.43 11.13 0.49
CA GLN A 42 11.33 11.35 1.63
C GLN A 42 11.50 12.84 2.02
N ARG A 43 10.75 13.76 1.38
CA ARG A 43 10.77 15.21 1.64
C ARG A 43 9.59 15.69 2.47
N VAL A 44 8.59 14.85 2.76
CA VAL A 44 7.39 15.21 3.52
C VAL A 44 7.40 14.49 4.88
N SER A 45 7.26 15.27 5.96
CA SER A 45 7.15 14.73 7.32
C SER A 45 5.99 13.73 7.40
N ALA A 46 6.27 12.52 7.88
CA ALA A 46 5.29 11.44 8.02
C ALA A 46 4.14 11.82 8.98
N ALA A 47 4.43 12.68 9.96
CA ALA A 47 3.44 13.30 10.83
C ALA A 47 3.10 14.73 10.37
N PRO A 48 1.85 15.21 10.55
CA PRO A 48 1.46 16.57 10.18
C PRO A 48 2.26 17.58 11.02
N ASP A 49 2.94 18.51 10.34
CA ASP A 49 3.67 19.57 11.02
C ASP A 49 2.72 20.66 11.58
N LYS A 50 3.29 21.61 12.33
CA LYS A 50 2.53 22.72 12.94
C LYS A 50 1.69 23.50 11.94
N ARG A 51 2.23 23.74 10.74
CA ARG A 51 1.58 24.51 9.69
C ARG A 51 0.39 23.74 9.14
N THR A 52 0.56 22.45 8.93
CA THR A 52 -0.46 21.52 8.46
C THR A 52 -1.61 21.41 9.44
N ILE A 53 -1.32 21.24 10.74
CA ILE A 53 -2.35 21.17 11.78
C ILE A 53 -3.18 22.46 11.79
N ARG A 54 -2.52 23.63 11.78
CA ARG A 54 -3.23 24.93 11.73
C ARG A 54 -4.06 25.07 10.47
N TYR A 55 -3.52 24.67 9.32
CA TYR A 55 -4.23 24.68 8.05
C TYR A 55 -5.49 23.80 8.10
N TYR A 56 -5.41 22.59 8.65
CA TYR A 56 -6.57 21.71 8.83
C TYR A 56 -7.61 22.29 9.80
N THR A 57 -7.18 22.96 10.87
CA THR A 57 -8.11 23.72 11.72
C THR A 57 -8.81 24.83 10.94
N THR A 58 -8.10 25.58 10.08
CA THR A 58 -8.72 26.65 9.28
C THR A 58 -9.68 26.14 8.21
N LEU A 59 -9.42 24.95 7.65
CA LEU A 59 -10.30 24.31 6.69
C LEU A 59 -11.54 23.67 7.34
N GLY A 60 -11.56 23.49 8.67
CA GLY A 60 -12.63 22.78 9.37
C GLY A 60 -12.53 21.25 9.24
N LEU A 61 -11.33 20.74 8.97
CA LEU A 61 -11.00 19.31 9.00
C LEU A 61 -10.68 18.81 10.41
N LEU A 62 -10.27 19.73 11.28
CA LEU A 62 -9.92 19.47 12.66
C LEU A 62 -10.81 20.33 13.56
N ASP A 63 -11.27 19.75 14.66
CA ASP A 63 -12.01 20.50 15.67
C ASP A 63 -11.18 21.66 16.20
N ARG A 64 -11.87 22.71 16.67
CA ARG A 64 -11.19 23.87 17.24
C ARG A 64 -10.53 23.46 18.56
N PRO A 65 -9.24 23.76 18.77
CA PRO A 65 -8.60 23.48 20.04
C PRO A 65 -9.20 24.32 21.15
N ASN A 66 -9.11 23.81 22.39
CA ASN A 66 -9.43 24.60 23.56
C ASN A 66 -8.31 25.64 23.79
N ILE A 67 -8.67 26.85 24.20
CA ILE A 67 -7.69 27.89 24.52
C ILE A 67 -7.61 28.02 26.03
N GLU A 68 -6.48 27.59 26.60
CA GLU A 68 -6.18 27.72 28.02
C GLU A 68 -5.15 28.84 28.21
N GLY A 69 -5.63 30.00 28.69
CA GLY A 69 -4.83 31.21 28.80
C GLY A 69 -4.38 31.73 27.43
N ARG A 70 -3.11 31.47 27.07
CA ARG A 70 -2.51 31.85 25.77
C ARG A 70 -2.06 30.64 24.94
N GLN A 71 -2.41 29.43 25.36
CA GLN A 71 -1.98 28.19 24.71
C GLN A 71 -3.17 27.43 24.15
N ALA A 72 -3.02 26.94 22.92
CA ALA A 72 -3.96 26.00 22.31
C ALA A 72 -3.70 24.58 22.86
N LYS A 73 -4.77 23.93 23.31
CA LYS A 73 -4.78 22.59 23.88
C LYS A 73 -5.65 21.68 23.02
N TYR A 74 -5.09 20.53 22.70
CA TYR A 74 -5.72 19.52 21.86
C TYR A 74 -6.02 18.28 22.70
N GLY A 75 -7.23 17.74 22.61
CA GLY A 75 -7.59 16.44 23.20
C GLY A 75 -7.39 15.26 22.25
N ASP A 76 -7.63 14.04 22.77
CA ASP A 76 -7.51 12.77 22.04
C ASP A 76 -8.32 12.72 20.73
N ARG A 77 -9.50 13.35 20.69
CA ARG A 77 -10.27 13.51 19.45
C ARG A 77 -9.47 14.12 18.30
N HIS A 78 -8.64 15.13 18.58
CA HIS A 78 -7.81 15.77 17.55
C HIS A 78 -6.73 14.82 17.04
N VAL A 79 -6.22 13.93 17.90
CA VAL A 79 -5.30 12.88 17.50
C VAL A 79 -6.01 11.96 16.49
N MET A 80 -7.19 11.46 16.83
CA MET A 80 -7.96 10.57 15.96
C MET A 80 -8.33 11.21 14.62
N GLN A 81 -8.77 12.47 14.63
CA GLN A 81 -9.04 13.23 13.40
C GLN A 81 -7.79 13.33 12.51
N LEU A 82 -6.63 13.67 13.08
CA LEU A 82 -5.38 13.78 12.31
C LEU A 82 -4.90 12.43 11.76
N VAL A 83 -5.01 11.36 12.53
CA VAL A 83 -4.68 10.00 12.07
C VAL A 83 -5.62 9.57 10.94
N ALA A 84 -6.93 9.81 11.07
CA ALA A 84 -7.91 9.51 10.03
C ALA A 84 -7.67 10.31 8.74
N ILE A 85 -7.37 11.61 8.84
CA ILE A 85 -7.00 12.43 7.68
C ILE A 85 -5.79 11.84 6.98
N LYS A 86 -4.73 11.50 7.73
CA LYS A 86 -3.50 10.92 7.17
C LYS A 86 -3.74 9.54 6.55
N ALA A 87 -4.56 8.71 7.17
CA ALA A 87 -4.98 7.43 6.62
C ALA A 87 -5.69 7.63 5.28
N LEU A 88 -6.69 8.51 5.19
CA LEU A 88 -7.43 8.74 3.95
C LEU A 88 -6.58 9.41 2.85
N GLN A 89 -5.66 10.31 3.21
CA GLN A 89 -4.68 10.87 2.27
C GLN A 89 -3.76 9.80 1.67
N SER A 90 -3.47 8.74 2.44
CA SER A 90 -2.61 7.65 2.03
C SER A 90 -3.20 6.82 0.87
N VAL A 91 -4.53 6.84 0.73
CA VAL A 91 -5.26 6.24 -0.39
C VAL A 91 -5.64 7.28 -1.46
N ALA A 92 -4.93 8.42 -1.47
CA ALA A 92 -5.03 9.50 -2.46
C ALA A 92 -6.39 10.24 -2.51
N LEU A 93 -7.14 10.27 -1.40
CA LEU A 93 -8.37 11.05 -1.34
C LEU A 93 -8.10 12.56 -1.21
N PRO A 94 -8.85 13.41 -1.93
CA PRO A 94 -8.72 14.86 -1.83
C PRO A 94 -9.26 15.38 -0.49
N LEU A 95 -8.66 16.46 0.02
CA LEU A 95 -9.01 17.03 1.34
C LEU A 95 -10.50 17.38 1.49
N SER A 96 -11.16 17.82 0.42
CA SER A 96 -12.59 18.13 0.44
C SER A 96 -13.46 16.90 0.69
N GLU A 97 -13.09 15.76 0.10
CA GLU A 97 -13.80 14.50 0.29
C GLU A 97 -13.54 13.94 1.69
N ILE A 98 -12.28 14.00 2.14
CA ILE A 98 -11.90 13.66 3.52
C ILE A 98 -12.74 14.48 4.52
N GLN A 99 -12.92 15.77 4.28
CA GLN A 99 -13.73 16.62 5.14
C GLN A 99 -15.18 16.14 5.21
N SER A 100 -15.81 15.85 4.07
CA SER A 100 -17.17 15.33 4.04
C SER A 100 -17.32 13.98 4.73
N MET A 101 -16.33 13.08 4.59
CA MET A 101 -16.35 11.76 5.22
C MET A 101 -16.20 11.81 6.73
N LEU A 102 -15.33 12.68 7.25
CA LEU A 102 -15.02 12.75 8.68
C LEU A 102 -15.97 13.65 9.46
N TYR A 103 -16.80 14.43 8.77
CA TYR A 103 -17.71 15.38 9.42
C TYR A 103 -18.70 14.67 10.35
N GLY A 104 -18.70 15.09 11.62
CA GLY A 104 -19.64 14.58 12.62
C GLY A 104 -19.31 13.21 13.21
N LEU A 105 -18.25 12.53 12.75
CA LEU A 105 -17.88 11.22 13.28
C LEU A 105 -17.45 11.28 14.75
N THR A 106 -17.82 10.26 15.49
CA THR A 106 -17.37 9.97 16.86
C THR A 106 -15.94 9.42 16.86
N GLU A 107 -15.32 9.34 18.04
CA GLU A 107 -13.95 8.80 18.17
C GLU A 107 -13.89 7.33 17.74
N ASP A 108 -14.90 6.53 18.09
CA ASP A 108 -15.00 5.11 17.68
C ASP A 108 -15.15 4.96 16.16
N GLU A 109 -15.97 5.81 15.53
CA GLU A 109 -16.13 5.81 14.07
C GLU A 109 -14.84 6.24 13.35
N LEU A 110 -14.11 7.22 13.90
CA LEU A 110 -12.79 7.60 13.38
C LEU A 110 -11.81 6.43 13.47
N ASP A 111 -11.79 5.69 14.58
CA ASP A 111 -10.92 4.52 14.73
C ASP A 111 -11.27 3.41 13.72
N HIS A 112 -12.57 3.16 13.49
CA HIS A 112 -13.01 2.23 12.45
C HIS A 112 -12.58 2.65 11.05
N VAL A 113 -12.64 3.95 10.71
CA VAL A 113 -12.13 4.45 9.42
C VAL A 113 -10.63 4.18 9.30
N ILE A 114 -9.86 4.46 10.36
CA ILE A 114 -8.40 4.24 10.40
C ILE A 114 -8.08 2.76 10.20
N ASP A 115 -8.75 1.87 10.92
CA ASP A 115 -8.54 0.42 10.83
C ASP A 115 -8.90 -0.13 9.45
N ASN A 116 -10.02 0.30 8.86
CA ASN A 116 -10.42 -0.12 7.53
C ASN A 116 -9.37 0.27 6.48
N VAL A 117 -8.85 1.49 6.57
CA VAL A 117 -7.78 1.95 5.67
C VAL A 117 -6.51 1.12 5.89
N ALA A 118 -6.07 0.96 7.14
CA ALA A 118 -4.89 0.17 7.48
C ALA A 118 -4.99 -1.28 6.98
N GLU A 119 -6.16 -1.92 7.14
CA GLU A 119 -6.45 -3.25 6.62
C GLU A 119 -6.34 -3.28 5.11
N SER A 120 -6.98 -2.34 4.41
CA SER A 120 -6.98 -2.29 2.95
C SER A 120 -5.57 -2.19 2.38
N ILE A 121 -4.69 -1.42 3.05
CA ILE A 121 -3.30 -1.24 2.66
C ILE A 121 -2.50 -2.51 2.94
N ARG A 122 -2.71 -3.14 4.10
CA ARG A 122 -2.07 -4.41 4.46
C ARG A 122 -2.45 -5.52 3.48
N VAL A 123 -3.72 -5.61 3.09
CA VAL A 123 -4.21 -6.57 2.09
C VAL A 123 -3.58 -6.31 0.72
N LYS A 124 -3.55 -5.05 0.25
CA LYS A 124 -2.86 -4.68 -1.00
C LYS A 124 -1.38 -5.05 -0.95
N GLN A 125 -0.67 -4.71 0.12
CA GLN A 125 0.74 -5.07 0.31
C GLN A 125 0.96 -6.58 0.29
N LYS A 126 0.08 -7.36 0.95
CA LYS A 126 0.14 -8.83 0.94
C LYS A 126 -0.10 -9.39 -0.46
N LEU A 127 -1.03 -8.80 -1.23
CA LEU A 127 -1.30 -9.19 -2.60
C LEU A 127 -0.13 -8.87 -3.53
N PHE A 128 0.39 -7.64 -3.49
CA PHE A 128 1.59 -7.25 -4.24
C PHE A 128 2.78 -8.13 -3.88
N LYS A 129 3.00 -8.43 -2.60
CA LYS A 129 4.06 -9.36 -2.17
C LYS A 129 3.84 -10.77 -2.73
N LYS A 130 2.61 -11.27 -2.73
CA LYS A 130 2.27 -12.58 -3.34
C LYS A 130 2.49 -12.57 -4.86
N GLU A 131 2.23 -11.47 -5.55
CA GLU A 131 2.45 -11.30 -6.99
C GLU A 131 3.94 -11.13 -7.33
N THR A 132 4.72 -10.39 -6.54
CA THR A 132 6.17 -10.26 -6.77
C THR A 132 6.92 -11.56 -6.50
N PHE A 133 6.45 -12.41 -5.58
CA PHE A 133 6.94 -13.79 -5.43
C PHE A 133 6.35 -14.78 -6.45
N LYS A 134 5.43 -14.33 -7.32
CA LYS A 134 5.09 -14.97 -8.59
C LYS A 134 5.82 -14.32 -9.76
N THR A 135 6.99 -13.71 -9.54
CA THR A 135 7.93 -13.52 -10.63
C THR A 135 8.41 -14.90 -11.02
N THR A 136 7.79 -15.50 -12.05
CA THR A 136 8.35 -16.66 -12.74
C THR A 136 9.74 -16.26 -13.18
N ARG A 137 10.73 -16.62 -12.38
CA ARG A 137 12.13 -16.42 -12.73
C ARG A 137 12.40 -17.48 -13.79
N TRP A 138 12.78 -17.06 -14.99
CA TRP A 138 13.12 -17.98 -16.05
C TRP A 138 14.63 -18.21 -16.01
N ARG A 139 15.07 -19.47 -16.00
CA ARG A 139 16.46 -19.85 -16.23
C ARG A 139 16.70 -20.01 -17.71
N GLU A 140 17.68 -19.29 -18.23
CA GLU A 140 18.24 -19.51 -19.57
C GLU A 140 19.46 -20.44 -19.48
N LEU A 141 19.44 -21.55 -20.20
CA LEU A 141 20.58 -22.44 -20.40
C LEU A 141 20.95 -22.44 -21.88
N VAL A 142 22.13 -21.92 -22.22
CA VAL A 142 22.68 -22.01 -23.57
C VAL A 142 23.21 -23.43 -23.77
N ILE A 143 22.62 -24.17 -24.71
CA ILE A 143 23.02 -25.55 -25.03
C ILE A 143 24.20 -25.53 -26.00
N GLU A 144 24.12 -24.67 -27.02
CA GLU A 144 25.19 -24.38 -27.99
C GLU A 144 24.98 -22.95 -28.54
N PRO A 145 25.97 -22.34 -29.20
CA PRO A 145 25.80 -21.01 -29.80
C PRO A 145 24.59 -20.96 -30.74
N GLY A 146 23.58 -20.17 -30.40
CA GLY A 146 22.33 -20.06 -31.15
C GLY A 146 21.17 -20.94 -30.66
N LEU A 147 21.40 -21.89 -29.74
CA LEU A 147 20.36 -22.71 -29.10
C LEU A 147 20.27 -22.44 -27.60
N LYS A 148 19.11 -21.97 -27.16
CA LYS A 148 18.80 -21.72 -25.74
C LYS A 148 17.62 -22.55 -25.28
N LEU A 149 17.73 -23.12 -24.08
CA LEU A 149 16.62 -23.68 -23.32
C LEU A 149 16.19 -22.67 -22.25
N VAL A 150 14.90 -22.37 -22.19
CA VAL A 150 14.34 -21.44 -21.20
C VAL A 150 13.29 -22.19 -20.38
N VAL A 151 13.47 -22.25 -19.06
CA VAL A 151 12.58 -22.97 -18.13
C VAL A 151 12.28 -22.10 -16.91
N GLU A 152 11.18 -22.36 -16.21
CA GLU A 152 10.89 -21.70 -14.94
C GLU A 152 11.91 -22.14 -13.85
N ASP A 153 12.20 -21.29 -12.87
CA ASP A 153 13.26 -21.51 -11.86
C ASP A 153 12.88 -22.60 -10.84
N ASP A 154 11.61 -22.89 -10.69
CA ASP A 154 11.10 -24.04 -9.93
C ASP A 154 10.62 -25.18 -10.84
N TRP A 155 10.90 -25.09 -12.16
CA TRP A 155 10.45 -26.11 -13.09
C TRP A 155 11.01 -27.49 -12.72
N GLN A 156 10.07 -28.42 -12.54
CA GLN A 156 10.31 -29.85 -12.46
C GLN A 156 9.43 -30.52 -13.51
N SER A 157 9.99 -31.47 -14.25
CA SER A 157 9.20 -32.25 -15.20
C SER A 157 8.21 -33.12 -14.46
N GLU A 158 6.91 -32.95 -14.73
CA GLU A 158 5.87 -33.91 -14.33
C GLU A 158 5.83 -35.15 -15.26
N MET A 159 6.56 -35.10 -16.38
CA MET A 159 6.67 -36.21 -17.33
C MET A 159 7.77 -37.17 -16.93
N GLU A 160 7.58 -38.45 -17.28
CA GLU A 160 8.66 -39.45 -17.23
C GLU A 160 9.85 -38.98 -18.07
N GLU A 161 11.06 -39.19 -17.56
CA GLU A 161 12.30 -38.70 -18.17
C GLU A 161 12.45 -39.15 -19.63
N SER A 162 12.10 -40.41 -19.93
CA SER A 162 12.15 -40.99 -21.28
C SER A 162 11.31 -40.19 -22.30
N LEU A 163 10.07 -39.88 -21.94
CA LEU A 163 9.11 -39.14 -22.78
C LEU A 163 9.55 -37.68 -23.00
N LEU A 164 10.17 -37.05 -22.00
CA LEU A 164 10.72 -35.70 -22.13
C LEU A 164 11.85 -35.67 -23.16
N PHE A 165 12.77 -36.63 -23.09
CA PHE A 165 13.89 -36.73 -24.03
C PHE A 165 13.42 -36.99 -25.46
N ASP A 166 12.45 -37.90 -25.65
CA ASP A 166 11.88 -38.17 -26.97
C ASP A 166 11.24 -36.91 -27.57
N ARG A 167 10.55 -36.11 -26.75
CA ARG A 167 9.93 -34.86 -27.17
C ARG A 167 10.96 -33.78 -27.53
N LEU A 168 12.02 -33.64 -26.74
CA LEU A 168 13.13 -32.73 -27.04
C LEU A 168 13.84 -33.13 -28.34
N LYS A 169 14.08 -34.43 -28.54
CA LYS A 169 14.67 -34.97 -29.77
C LYS A 169 13.81 -34.65 -30.99
N ALA A 170 12.50 -34.89 -30.90
CA ALA A 170 11.57 -34.56 -31.98
C ALA A 170 11.56 -33.04 -32.30
N ALA A 171 11.63 -32.18 -31.27
CA ALA A 171 11.69 -30.72 -31.47
C ALA A 171 12.99 -30.29 -32.17
N LEU A 172 14.13 -30.86 -31.79
CA LEU A 172 15.42 -30.59 -32.45
C LEU A 172 15.42 -31.07 -33.92
N ASP A 173 14.81 -32.21 -34.22
CA ASP A 173 14.69 -32.72 -35.59
C ASP A 173 13.80 -31.82 -36.46
N LEU A 174 12.75 -31.20 -35.89
CA LEU A 174 11.93 -30.21 -36.59
C LEU A 174 12.70 -28.93 -36.90
N LEU A 175 13.51 -28.43 -35.96
CA LEU A 175 14.35 -27.25 -36.19
C LEU A 175 15.37 -27.49 -37.31
N LYS A 176 15.95 -28.69 -37.40
CA LYS A 176 16.86 -29.08 -38.49
C LYS A 176 16.16 -29.09 -39.85
N LYS A 177 14.91 -29.55 -39.92
CA LYS A 177 14.11 -29.56 -41.17
C LYS A 177 13.68 -28.15 -41.59
N ALA A 178 13.35 -27.28 -40.64
CA ALA A 178 12.99 -25.89 -40.94
C ALA A 178 14.18 -25.08 -41.47
N GLY A 179 15.40 -25.36 -41.03
CA GLY A 179 16.63 -24.74 -41.54
C GLY A 179 17.03 -25.21 -42.95
N SER A 180 16.54 -26.35 -43.42
CA SER A 180 16.86 -26.88 -44.77
C SER A 180 15.92 -26.38 -45.88
N ASP A 181 14.76 -25.80 -45.55
CA ASP A 181 13.72 -25.41 -46.52
C ASP A 181 13.81 -23.93 -46.98
N GLY A 182 14.78 -23.15 -46.47
CA GLY A 182 14.95 -21.72 -46.76
C GLY A 182 15.92 -21.36 -47.89
N GLY A 183 16.36 -22.33 -48.70
CA GLY A 183 17.42 -22.16 -49.70
C GLY A 183 16.98 -22.40 -51.14
N SER A 184 16.09 -21.56 -51.67
CA SER A 184 15.92 -21.40 -53.12
C SER A 184 15.73 -19.93 -53.45
N VAL A 185 16.86 -19.26 -53.65
CA VAL A 185 16.97 -17.99 -54.36
C VAL A 185 16.57 -18.27 -55.82
N ASP A 186 15.42 -17.77 -56.25
CA ASP A 186 15.09 -17.65 -57.68
C ASP A 186 15.90 -16.45 -58.19
N GLU A 187 17.11 -16.73 -58.68
CA GLU A 187 17.80 -15.86 -59.63
C GLU A 187 16.94 -15.81 -60.89
N ARG A 188 16.29 -14.67 -61.13
CA ARG A 188 15.97 -14.27 -62.50
C ARG A 188 16.45 -12.87 -62.76
N ASP A 189 17.45 -12.88 -63.63
CA ASP A 189 18.09 -11.80 -64.32
C ASP A 189 17.12 -10.82 -64.97
N ASP A 190 17.65 -9.61 -65.09
CA ASP A 190 17.20 -8.49 -65.89
C ASP A 190 16.86 -8.86 -67.36
N GLU A 191 15.72 -8.37 -67.84
CA GLU A 191 15.60 -7.69 -69.16
C GLU A 191 14.38 -6.76 -69.20
#